data_AF-A0A960SLW7-F1
#
_entry.id   AF-A0A960SLW7-F1
#
_cell.length_a   1.000
_cell.length_b   1.000
_cell.length_c   1.000
_cell.angle_alpha   90.00
_cell.angle_beta   90.00
_cell.angle_gamma   90.00
#
_symmetry.space_group_name_H-M   'P 1'
#
loop_
_entity.id
_entity.type
_entity.pdbx_description
1 polymer ?
#
loop_
_entity_poly.entity_id
_entity_poly.type
_entity_poly.pdbx_seq_one_letter_code
_entity_poly.pdbx_strand_id
1 'polypeptide(L)'
;MKQQDTLSQTALRSAAVSRRDFLKQTALAGAAVGVGSACAANFPKGNPLPRWRGFNLTNFFQALSNREEGQGMVQEDDLRWMRDWGFDFVRLPMDYW
;
A
#
# COMPACT_ATOMS: atom_id res chain seq x y z
N MET A 1 -7.00 -63.84 41.50
CA MET A 1 -6.00 -62.93 40.89
C MET A 1 -6.46 -62.62 39.46
N LYS A 2 -6.57 -61.34 39.07
CA LYS A 2 -6.90 -60.82 37.70
C LYS A 2 -8.31 -60.22 37.44
N GLN A 3 -8.88 -59.41 38.34
CA GLN A 3 -10.01 -58.54 37.96
C GLN A 3 -10.00 -57.14 38.61
N GLN A 4 -8.86 -56.67 39.16
CA GLN A 4 -8.79 -55.36 39.82
C GLN A 4 -8.01 -54.29 39.04
N ASP A 5 -7.37 -54.63 37.92
CA ASP A 5 -6.46 -53.71 37.21
C ASP A 5 -7.13 -52.76 36.20
N THR A 6 -8.45 -52.90 35.96
CA THR A 6 -9.16 -52.13 34.92
C THR A 6 -9.78 -50.82 35.40
N LEU A 7 -9.87 -50.59 36.71
CA LEU A 7 -10.56 -49.41 37.27
C LEU A 7 -9.63 -48.21 37.54
N SER A 8 -8.31 -48.37 37.47
CA SER A 8 -7.36 -47.29 37.80
C SER A 8 -6.93 -46.43 36.60
N GLN A 9 -7.31 -46.78 35.36
CA GLN A 9 -6.88 -46.04 34.17
C GLN A 9 -7.81 -44.87 33.77
N THR A 10 -9.00 -44.77 34.35
CA THR A 10 -9.97 -43.70 34.00
C THR A 10 -9.62 -42.36 34.67
N ALA A 11 -8.77 -42.35 35.69
CA ALA A 11 -8.49 -41.16 36.51
C ALA A 11 -7.28 -40.31 36.08
N LEU A 12 -6.55 -40.68 35.02
CA LEU A 12 -5.35 -39.96 34.56
C LEU A 12 -5.37 -39.69 33.05
N ARG A 13 -6.48 -39.18 32.52
CA ARG A 13 -6.43 -38.39 31.29
C ARG A 13 -6.73 -36.96 31.67
N SER A 14 -5.66 -36.20 31.91
CA SER A 14 -5.66 -34.77 31.56
C SER A 14 -6.45 -34.65 30.27
N ALA A 15 -7.54 -33.88 30.28
CA ALA A 15 -8.29 -33.57 29.09
C ALA A 15 -7.33 -32.78 28.19
N ALA A 16 -6.52 -33.52 27.43
CA ALA A 16 -5.49 -32.97 26.59
C ALA A 16 -6.21 -32.05 25.62
N VAL A 17 -5.95 -30.75 25.75
CA VAL A 17 -6.54 -29.73 24.88
C VAL A 17 -6.23 -30.16 23.45
N SER A 18 -7.28 -30.55 22.73
CA SER A 18 -7.13 -30.97 21.34
C SER A 18 -6.69 -29.75 20.53
N ARG A 19 -5.71 -29.95 19.64
CA ARG A 19 -5.26 -28.92 18.70
C ARG A 19 -6.43 -28.25 17.99
N ARG A 20 -7.48 -29.01 17.66
CA ARG A 20 -8.68 -28.50 17.00
C ARG A 20 -9.46 -27.52 17.89
N ASP A 21 -9.56 -27.79 19.18
CA ASP A 21 -10.30 -26.95 20.12
C ASP A 21 -9.51 -25.69 20.49
N PHE A 22 -8.18 -25.80 20.56
CA PHE A 22 -7.29 -24.63 20.63
C PHE A 22 -7.44 -23.72 19.42
N LEU A 23 -7.36 -24.28 18.20
CA LEU A 23 -7.50 -23.49 16.97
C LEU A 23 -8.85 -22.77 16.86
N LYS A 24 -9.93 -23.41 17.30
CA LYS A 24 -11.27 -22.78 17.34
C LYS A 24 -11.31 -21.60 18.30
N GLN A 25 -10.75 -21.75 19.50
CA GLN A 25 -10.76 -20.68 20.49
C GLN A 25 -9.84 -19.51 20.11
N THR A 26 -8.65 -19.80 19.57
CA THR A 26 -7.73 -18.75 19.10
C THR A 26 -8.30 -17.99 17.91
N ALA A 27 -8.96 -18.68 16.96
CA ALA A 27 -9.62 -18.02 15.83
C ALA A 27 -10.77 -17.09 16.27
N LEU A 28 -11.58 -17.53 17.24
CA LEU A 28 -12.69 -16.72 17.77
C LEU A 28 -12.18 -15.49 18.54
N ALA A 29 -11.14 -15.65 19.36
CA ALA A 29 -10.52 -14.55 20.10
C ALA A 29 -9.86 -13.52 19.16
N GLY A 30 -9.18 -13.98 18.11
CA GLY A 30 -8.57 -13.11 17.10
C GLY A 30 -9.59 -12.29 16.31
N ALA A 31 -10.75 -12.87 15.99
CA ALA A 31 -11.83 -12.16 15.29
C ALA A 31 -12.42 -11.01 16.13
N ALA A 32 -12.60 -11.22 17.44
CA ALA A 32 -13.17 -10.20 18.33
C ALA A 32 -12.28 -8.94 18.45
N VAL A 33 -10.96 -9.09 18.38
CA VAL A 33 -10.01 -7.97 18.45
C VAL A 33 -9.87 -7.25 17.11
N GLY A 34 -9.99 -7.97 15.98
CA GLY A 34 -9.84 -7.39 14.64
C GLY A 34 -10.96 -6.45 14.21
N VAL A 35 -12.19 -6.65 14.70
CA VAL A 35 -13.35 -5.85 14.28
C VAL A 35 -13.35 -4.43 14.87
N GLY A 36 -12.81 -4.24 16.08
CA GLY A 36 -12.82 -2.93 16.74
C GLY A 36 -11.88 -1.89 16.12
N SER A 37 -10.79 -2.33 15.47
CA SER A 37 -9.75 -1.44 14.92
C SER A 37 -9.95 -1.14 13.42
N ALA A 38 -10.72 -1.97 12.70
CA ALA A 38 -10.88 -1.83 11.25
C ALA A 38 -11.79 -0.66 10.81
N CYS A 39 -12.54 -0.06 11.74
CA CYS A 39 -13.58 0.94 11.40
C CYS A 39 -13.13 2.40 11.58
N ALA A 40 -11.99 2.65 12.23
CA ALA A 40 -11.43 3.99 12.32
C ALA A 40 -10.55 4.28 11.09
N ALA A 41 -11.16 4.26 9.91
CA ALA A 41 -10.56 4.82 8.72
C ALA A 41 -10.46 6.34 8.94
N ASN A 42 -9.31 6.78 9.45
CA ASN A 42 -9.00 8.19 9.58
C ASN A 42 -8.76 8.70 8.14
N PHE A 43 -9.83 9.08 7.45
CA PHE A 43 -9.71 9.69 6.14
C PHE A 43 -8.85 10.94 6.31
N PRO A 44 -7.71 11.06 5.61
CA PRO A 44 -6.91 12.26 5.70
C PRO A 44 -7.82 13.42 5.32
N LYS A 45 -7.91 14.43 6.21
CA LYS A 45 -8.57 15.70 5.90
C LYS A 45 -8.05 16.14 4.53
N GLY A 46 -8.97 16.33 3.58
CA GLY A 46 -8.60 16.66 2.20
C GLY A 46 -7.59 17.80 2.16
N ASN A 47 -6.59 17.68 1.28
CA ASN A 47 -5.56 18.70 1.14
C ASN A 47 -6.25 20.04 0.79
N PRO A 48 -6.07 21.11 1.57
CA PRO A 48 -6.64 22.42 1.26
C PRO A 48 -6.02 23.05 0.01
N LEU A 49 -4.89 22.52 -0.46
CA LEU A 49 -4.24 22.97 -1.68
C LEU A 49 -4.94 22.39 -2.92
N PRO A 50 -5.03 23.17 -4.01
CA PRO A 50 -5.49 22.64 -5.30
C PRO A 50 -4.63 21.46 -5.74
N ARG A 51 -5.25 20.51 -6.46
CA ARG A 51 -4.57 19.33 -7.02
C ARG A 51 -3.68 19.75 -8.19
N TRP A 52 -2.45 20.14 -7.87
CA TRP A 52 -1.44 20.46 -8.88
C TRP A 52 -1.07 19.23 -9.70
N ARG A 53 -1.26 19.33 -11.02
CA ARG A 53 -0.85 18.32 -11.98
C ARG A 53 0.19 18.92 -12.91
N GLY A 54 1.33 18.25 -13.04
CA GLY A 54 2.41 18.70 -13.91
C GLY A 54 3.28 17.55 -14.37
N PHE A 55 4.17 17.85 -15.32
CA PHE A 55 5.11 16.89 -15.91
C PHE A 55 6.48 17.55 -16.13
N ASN A 56 7.46 16.77 -16.61
CA ASN A 56 8.80 17.27 -16.93
C ASN A 56 8.94 17.52 -18.44
N LEU A 57 9.53 18.64 -18.83
CA LEU A 57 10.00 18.88 -20.20
C LEU A 57 11.33 18.18 -20.41
N THR A 58 11.35 17.18 -21.27
CA THR A 58 12.55 16.37 -21.53
C THR A 58 13.51 17.03 -22.51
N ASN A 59 13.06 18.05 -23.24
CA ASN A 59 13.79 18.73 -24.32
C ASN A 59 15.08 19.46 -23.86
N PHE A 60 15.26 19.60 -22.54
CA PHE A 60 16.41 20.28 -21.92
C PHE A 60 17.25 19.32 -21.06
N PHE A 61 16.88 18.04 -21.01
CA PHE A 61 17.51 17.03 -20.14
C PHE A 61 18.76 16.37 -20.76
N GLN A 62 19.07 16.67 -22.03
CA GLN A 62 20.22 16.09 -22.73
C GLN A 62 20.90 17.14 -23.61
N ALA A 63 21.69 18.03 -23.02
CA ALA A 63 22.31 19.16 -23.74
C ALA A 63 23.21 18.76 -24.93
N LEU A 64 23.80 17.56 -24.91
CA LEU A 64 24.68 17.06 -25.99
C LEU A 64 23.99 16.14 -27.01
N SER A 65 22.67 15.96 -26.92
CA SER A 65 21.94 15.09 -27.85
C SER A 65 21.61 15.83 -29.14
N ASN A 66 21.95 15.24 -30.29
CA ASN A 66 21.58 15.75 -31.60
C ASN A 66 20.13 15.40 -32.00
N ARG A 67 19.40 14.67 -31.14
CA ARG A 67 17.97 14.36 -31.35
C ARG A 67 17.10 15.51 -30.86
N GLU A 68 15.81 15.48 -31.20
CA GLU A 68 14.82 16.48 -30.78
C GLU A 68 14.85 16.75 -29.27
N GLU A 69 15.08 15.71 -28.46
CA GLU A 69 15.19 15.78 -26.99
C GLU A 69 16.35 16.66 -26.46
N GLY A 70 17.35 16.95 -27.28
CA GLY A 70 18.50 17.80 -26.91
C GLY A 70 18.53 19.15 -27.60
N GLN A 71 17.52 19.46 -28.42
CA GLN A 71 17.49 20.71 -29.18
C GLN A 71 17.15 21.93 -28.30
N GLY A 72 16.69 21.74 -27.06
CA GLY A 72 16.32 22.84 -26.16
C GLY A 72 15.14 23.67 -26.66
N MET A 73 14.33 23.11 -27.56
CA MET A 73 13.18 23.79 -28.17
C MET A 73 11.89 23.16 -27.68
N VAL A 74 10.92 23.99 -27.31
CA VAL A 74 9.55 23.59 -26.96
C VAL A 74 8.60 24.33 -27.89
N GLN A 75 7.66 23.61 -28.50
CA GLN A 75 6.69 24.25 -29.37
C GLN A 75 5.63 24.96 -28.54
N GLU A 76 5.15 26.12 -29.01
CA GLU A 76 4.13 26.89 -28.30
C GLU A 76 2.81 26.10 -28.18
N ASP A 77 2.50 25.28 -29.18
CA ASP A 77 1.31 24.42 -29.19
C ASP A 77 1.32 23.37 -28.08
N ASP A 78 2.50 22.86 -27.68
CA ASP A 78 2.63 21.91 -26.56
C ASP A 78 2.17 22.55 -25.24
N LEU A 79 2.50 23.84 -25.05
CA LEU A 79 2.08 24.61 -23.87
C LEU A 79 0.59 24.99 -23.94
N ARG A 80 0.05 25.21 -25.14
CA ARG A 80 -1.39 25.42 -25.35
C ARG A 80 -2.18 24.17 -24.97
N TRP A 81 -1.75 22.99 -25.43
CA TRP A 81 -2.36 21.71 -25.07
C TRP A 81 -2.23 21.41 -23.58
N MET A 82 -1.08 21.72 -22.97
CA MET A 82 -0.90 21.60 -21.51
C MET A 82 -1.99 22.34 -20.73
N ARG A 83 -2.28 23.59 -21.11
CA ARG A 83 -3.36 24.39 -20.51
C ARG A 83 -4.73 23.78 -20.77
N ASP A 84 -5.00 23.40 -22.02
CA ASP A 84 -6.32 22.92 -22.43
C ASP A 84 -6.65 21.54 -21.81
N TRP A 85 -5.63 20.72 -21.51
CA TRP A 85 -5.77 19.45 -20.77
C TRP A 85 -5.85 19.62 -19.24
N GLY A 86 -5.61 20.84 -18.72
CA GLY A 86 -5.73 21.15 -17.29
C GLY A 86 -4.52 20.73 -16.45
N PHE A 87 -3.32 20.82 -17.00
CA PHE A 87 -2.08 20.79 -16.23
C PHE A 87 -1.77 22.19 -15.69
N ASP A 88 -1.32 22.25 -14.44
CA ASP A 88 -1.10 23.51 -13.71
C ASP A 88 0.35 24.00 -13.79
N PHE A 89 1.32 23.08 -13.99
CA PHE A 89 2.74 23.44 -14.02
C PHE A 89 3.56 22.47 -14.86
N VAL A 90 4.76 22.91 -15.24
CA VAL A 90 5.76 22.09 -15.91
C VAL A 90 7.12 22.27 -15.26
N ARG A 91 7.86 21.18 -15.07
CA ARG A 91 9.23 21.21 -14.57
C ARG A 91 10.18 21.26 -15.76
N LEU A 92 11.16 22.17 -15.67
CA LEU A 92 12.19 22.36 -16.66
C LEU A 92 13.54 21.82 -16.13
N PRO A 93 13.79 20.51 -16.20
CA PRO A 93 15.11 20.00 -15.90
C PRO A 93 16.06 20.36 -17.05
N MET A 94 17.09 21.13 -16.73
CA MET A 94 18.08 21.59 -17.68
C MET A 94 19.46 21.12 -17.23
N ASP A 95 20.24 20.60 -18.16
CA ASP A 95 21.64 20.32 -17.92
C ASP A 95 22.47 21.59 -18.21
N TYR A 96 23.42 21.93 -17.33
CA TYR A 96 24.20 23.18 -17.38
C TYR A 96 25.67 22.98 -17.80
N TRP A 97 25.98 21.80 -18.34
CA TRP A 97 27.33 21.34 -18.63
C TRP A 97 27.78 21.71 -20.04
#